data_AF-A0A221R405-F1
#
_entry.id   AF-A0A221R405-F1
#
_cell.length_a   1.000
_cell.length_b   1.000
_cell.length_c   1.000
_cell.angle_alpha   90.00
_cell.angle_beta   90.00
_cell.angle_gamma   90.00
#
_symmetry.space_group_name_H-M   'P 1'
#
loop_
_entity.id
_entity.type
_entity.pdbx_description
1 polymer ?
#
loop_
_entity_poly.entity_id
_entity_poly.type
_entity_poly.pdbx_seq_one_letter_code
_entity_poly.pdbx_strand_id
1 'polypeptide(L)'
;GRGRARLREVFESDDPTGQLQAAWEAKEQLRTLLASGALEEARDHLRILEGLVEAAPTVETKRLLRTVKRWWNEIEVLITTGATTAKVEANNTAIKNIKRTGRGFRNPDNYRSRILLRSAAQTAA
;
A
#
# COMPACT_ATOMS: atom_id res chain seq x y z
N GLY A 1 -5.06 13.83 -21.48
CA GLY A 1 -5.33 14.78 -20.39
C GLY A 1 -4.02 15.38 -19.88
N ARG A 2 -4.01 16.67 -19.49
CA ARG A 2 -2.79 17.51 -19.35
C ARG A 2 -1.65 16.90 -18.51
N GLY A 3 -1.96 16.22 -17.40
CA GLY A 3 -0.93 15.60 -16.54
C GLY A 3 -0.08 14.53 -17.25
N ARG A 4 -0.68 13.74 -18.16
CA ARG A 4 0.05 12.73 -18.96
C ARG A 4 0.87 13.35 -20.10
N ALA A 5 0.59 14.59 -20.49
CA ALA A 5 1.43 15.33 -21.44
C ALA A 5 2.70 15.84 -20.74
N ARG A 6 2.56 16.48 -19.57
CA ARG A 6 3.70 16.94 -18.76
C ARG A 6 4.63 15.81 -18.30
N LEU A 7 4.08 14.64 -17.95
CA LEU A 7 4.92 13.47 -17.63
C LEU A 7 5.77 13.02 -18.81
N ARG A 8 5.19 13.02 -20.02
CA ARG A 8 5.92 12.70 -21.26
C ARG A 8 6.98 13.75 -21.56
N GLU A 9 6.61 15.02 -21.50
CA GLU A 9 7.51 16.17 -21.67
C GLU A 9 8.75 16.05 -20.78
N VAL A 10 8.58 15.75 -19.48
CA VAL A 10 9.67 15.52 -18.52
C VAL A 10 10.52 14.28 -18.83
N PHE A 11 9.92 13.19 -19.34
CA PHE A 11 10.72 12.02 -19.77
C PHE A 11 11.50 12.32 -21.07
N GLU A 12 10.95 13.13 -21.97
CA GLU A 12 11.59 13.56 -23.22
C GLU A 12 12.69 14.62 -23.00
N SER A 13 12.62 15.44 -21.95
CA SER A 13 13.64 16.45 -21.61
C SER A 13 14.67 16.03 -20.55
N ASP A 14 14.23 15.38 -19.47
CA ASP A 14 15.00 15.29 -18.21
C ASP A 14 15.36 13.86 -17.78
N ASP A 15 15.02 12.83 -18.58
CA ASP A 15 15.45 11.44 -18.35
C ASP A 15 16.34 10.89 -19.50
N PRO A 16 17.58 11.40 -19.66
CA PRO A 16 18.52 10.91 -20.67
C PRO A 16 19.01 9.46 -20.43
N THR A 17 18.46 8.76 -19.43
CA THR A 17 18.80 7.38 -19.07
C THR A 17 17.64 6.40 -19.21
N GLY A 18 16.41 6.88 -19.42
CA GLY A 18 15.16 6.10 -19.37
C GLY A 18 14.82 5.51 -17.99
N GLN A 19 15.57 5.83 -16.94
CA GLN A 19 15.43 5.23 -15.61
C GLN A 19 14.26 5.80 -14.82
N LEU A 20 13.94 7.09 -14.98
CA LEU A 20 12.81 7.74 -14.32
C LEU A 20 11.49 7.28 -14.95
N GLN A 21 11.43 7.16 -16.28
CA GLN A 21 10.28 6.59 -16.98
C GLN A 21 10.04 5.14 -16.54
N ALA A 22 11.07 4.27 -16.60
CA ALA A 22 10.99 2.88 -16.15
C ALA A 22 10.57 2.76 -14.67
N ALA A 23 11.06 3.68 -13.82
CA ALA A 23 10.69 3.73 -12.41
C ALA A 23 9.24 4.15 -12.17
N TRP A 24 8.65 5.12 -12.91
CA TRP A 24 7.20 5.29 -12.85
C TRP A 24 6.53 4.04 -13.39
N GLU A 25 6.81 3.60 -14.62
CA GLU A 25 6.04 2.53 -15.28
C GLU A 25 5.89 1.27 -14.41
N ALA A 26 6.96 0.80 -13.77
CA ALA A 26 6.90 -0.30 -12.81
C ALA A 26 6.03 0.02 -11.57
N LYS A 27 6.10 1.23 -11.03
CA LYS A 27 5.29 1.71 -9.90
C LYS A 27 3.85 2.07 -10.30
N GLU A 28 3.61 2.47 -11.55
CA GLU A 28 2.28 2.72 -12.10
C GLU A 28 1.57 1.36 -12.28
N GLN A 29 2.29 0.36 -12.80
CA GLN A 29 1.80 -1.01 -13.01
C GLN A 29 1.56 -1.75 -11.69
N LEU A 30 2.44 -1.62 -10.69
CA LEU A 30 2.18 -2.15 -9.34
C LEU A 30 0.93 -1.52 -8.71
N ARG A 31 0.65 -0.24 -8.97
CA ARG A 31 -0.58 0.41 -8.52
C ARG A 31 -1.83 -0.13 -9.23
N THR A 32 -1.73 -0.58 -10.48
CA THR A 32 -2.81 -1.31 -11.16
C THR A 32 -3.00 -2.70 -10.54
N LEU A 33 -1.90 -3.45 -10.34
CA LEU A 33 -1.89 -4.78 -9.70
C LEU A 33 -2.60 -4.76 -8.33
N LEU A 34 -2.24 -3.80 -7.47
CA LEU A 34 -2.84 -3.65 -6.13
C LEU A 34 -4.28 -3.10 -6.13
N ALA A 35 -4.85 -2.80 -7.31
CA ALA A 35 -6.23 -2.37 -7.50
C ALA A 35 -7.08 -3.41 -8.27
N SER A 36 -6.53 -4.59 -8.57
CA SER A 36 -7.24 -5.68 -9.25
C SER A 36 -8.45 -6.14 -8.44
N GLY A 37 -9.55 -6.50 -9.13
CA GLY A 37 -10.74 -7.09 -8.53
C GLY A 37 -10.69 -8.62 -8.42
N ALA A 38 -9.76 -9.27 -9.14
CA ALA A 38 -9.60 -10.72 -9.14
C ALA A 38 -8.11 -11.13 -9.03
N LEU A 39 -7.86 -12.37 -8.60
CA LEU A 39 -6.49 -12.90 -8.45
C LEU A 39 -5.83 -13.18 -9.81
N GLU A 40 -6.62 -13.58 -10.79
CA GLU A 40 -6.20 -13.87 -12.17
C GLU A 40 -5.69 -12.59 -12.83
N GLU A 41 -6.46 -11.51 -12.75
CA GLU A 41 -6.10 -10.15 -13.18
C GLU A 41 -4.82 -9.66 -12.50
N ALA A 42 -4.69 -9.88 -11.19
CA ALA A 42 -3.49 -9.53 -10.43
C ALA A 42 -2.24 -10.30 -10.89
N ARG A 43 -2.41 -11.58 -11.28
CA ARG A 43 -1.32 -12.41 -11.83
C ARG A 43 -0.92 -11.98 -13.25
N ASP A 44 -1.86 -11.54 -14.08
CA ASP A 44 -1.53 -10.90 -15.36
C ASP A 44 -0.84 -9.55 -15.16
N HIS A 45 -1.28 -8.75 -14.20
CA HIS A 45 -0.61 -7.51 -13.84
C HIS A 45 0.78 -7.71 -13.21
N LEU A 46 1.05 -8.85 -12.57
CA LEU A 46 2.39 -9.27 -12.16
C LEU A 46 3.26 -9.60 -13.38
N ARG A 47 2.76 -10.36 -14.36
CA ARG A 47 3.48 -10.68 -15.61
C ARG A 47 3.89 -9.42 -16.39
N ILE A 48 2.99 -8.44 -16.47
CA ILE A 48 3.31 -7.14 -17.08
C ILE A 48 4.39 -6.40 -16.29
N LEU A 49 4.35 -6.44 -14.95
CA LEU A 49 5.38 -5.86 -14.09
C LEU A 49 6.74 -6.56 -14.27
N GLU A 50 6.75 -7.89 -14.42
CA GLU A 50 7.96 -8.66 -14.75
C GLU A 50 8.57 -8.20 -16.08
N GLY A 51 7.76 -8.11 -17.14
CA GLY A 51 8.21 -7.65 -18.46
C GLY A 51 8.76 -6.21 -18.47
N LEU A 52 8.15 -5.28 -17.74
CA LEU A 52 8.67 -3.92 -17.58
C LEU A 52 10.04 -3.90 -16.87
N VAL A 53 10.20 -4.71 -15.82
CA VAL A 53 11.45 -4.82 -15.05
C VAL A 53 12.55 -5.55 -15.83
N GLU A 54 12.20 -6.43 -16.76
CA GLU A 54 13.14 -7.11 -17.66
C GLU A 54 13.57 -6.20 -18.83
N ALA A 55 12.64 -5.44 -19.42
CA ALA A 55 12.91 -4.51 -20.50
C ALA A 55 13.73 -3.28 -20.07
N ALA A 56 13.48 -2.74 -18.86
CA ALA A 56 14.20 -1.59 -18.30
C ALA A 56 14.76 -1.89 -16.87
N PRO A 57 15.84 -2.68 -16.78
CA PRO A 57 16.27 -3.31 -15.54
C PRO A 57 17.19 -2.46 -14.65
N THR A 58 16.63 -1.62 -13.77
CA THR A 58 17.39 -0.88 -12.73
C THR A 58 17.53 -1.68 -11.42
N VAL A 59 18.34 -1.19 -10.48
CA VAL A 59 18.47 -1.80 -9.13
C VAL A 59 17.16 -1.64 -8.35
N GLU A 60 16.46 -0.54 -8.57
CA GLU A 60 15.22 -0.12 -7.93
C GLU A 60 14.04 -0.96 -8.44
N THR A 61 13.89 -1.14 -9.76
CA THR A 61 12.80 -1.93 -10.35
C THR A 61 12.98 -3.42 -10.03
N LYS A 62 14.22 -3.95 -10.06
CA LYS A 62 14.55 -5.30 -9.57
C LYS A 62 14.27 -5.48 -8.08
N ARG A 63 14.60 -4.49 -7.24
CA ARG A 63 14.29 -4.52 -5.79
C ARG A 63 12.78 -4.46 -5.54
N LEU A 64 12.04 -3.69 -6.32
CA LEU A 64 10.58 -3.60 -6.26
C LEU A 64 9.95 -4.95 -6.59
N LEU A 65 10.26 -5.54 -7.75
CA LEU A 65 9.73 -6.82 -8.19
C LEU A 65 10.03 -7.95 -7.19
N ARG A 66 11.27 -8.01 -6.67
CA ARG A 66 11.65 -8.98 -5.62
C ARG A 66 10.84 -8.77 -4.32
N THR A 67 10.45 -7.54 -4.01
CA THR A 67 9.59 -7.25 -2.85
C THR A 67 8.16 -7.71 -3.11
N VAL A 68 7.59 -7.40 -4.29
CA VAL A 68 6.24 -7.86 -4.69
C VAL A 68 6.15 -9.38 -4.66
N LYS A 69 7.12 -10.10 -5.26
CA LYS A 69 7.17 -11.57 -5.23
C LYS A 69 7.34 -12.16 -3.83
N ARG A 70 8.05 -11.46 -2.93
CA ARG A 70 8.24 -11.92 -1.54
C ARG A 70 6.96 -11.81 -0.70
N TRP A 71 6.17 -10.78 -0.92
CA TRP A 71 4.92 -10.50 -0.20
C TRP A 71 3.68 -10.92 -1.00
N TRP A 72 3.84 -11.90 -1.89
CA TRP A 72 2.79 -12.27 -2.84
C TRP A 72 1.55 -12.82 -2.11
N ASN A 73 1.74 -13.70 -1.13
CA ASN A 73 0.65 -14.30 -0.35
C ASN A 73 -0.21 -13.24 0.36
N GLU A 74 0.43 -12.21 0.91
CA GLU A 74 -0.25 -11.08 1.55
C GLU A 74 -0.99 -10.18 0.54
N ILE A 75 -0.49 -10.09 -0.70
CA ILE A 75 -1.17 -9.42 -1.82
C ILE A 75 -2.38 -10.25 -2.29
N GLU A 76 -2.28 -11.59 -2.35
CA GLU A 76 -3.45 -12.45 -2.65
C GLU A 76 -4.54 -12.28 -1.59
N VAL A 77 -4.17 -12.22 -0.30
CA VAL A 77 -5.12 -11.95 0.80
C VAL A 77 -5.76 -10.56 0.66
N LEU A 78 -4.97 -9.51 0.37
CA LEU A 78 -5.48 -8.16 0.16
C LEU A 78 -6.55 -8.12 -0.96
N ILE A 79 -6.27 -8.75 -2.09
CA ILE A 79 -7.14 -8.73 -3.27
C ILE A 79 -8.40 -9.58 -3.06
N THR A 80 -8.26 -10.78 -2.50
CA THR A 80 -9.39 -11.71 -2.29
C THR A 80 -10.33 -11.31 -1.15
N THR A 81 -9.88 -10.50 -0.18
CA THR A 81 -10.68 -10.17 1.02
C THR A 81 -10.89 -8.67 1.27
N GLY A 82 -10.16 -7.80 0.57
CA GLY A 82 -10.07 -6.36 0.90
C GLY A 82 -9.41 -6.08 2.26
N ALA A 83 -8.89 -7.09 2.96
CA ALA A 83 -8.36 -6.93 4.31
C ALA A 83 -7.07 -6.11 4.32
N THR A 84 -7.13 -4.99 5.03
CA THR A 84 -5.97 -4.12 5.25
C THR A 84 -5.72 -3.93 6.74
N THR A 85 -4.45 -3.73 7.11
CA THR A 85 -4.04 -3.36 8.47
C THR A 85 -4.63 -2.01 8.91
N ALA A 86 -5.27 -1.23 8.02
CA ALA A 86 -5.89 0.06 8.34
C ALA A 86 -6.91 -0.03 9.49
N LYS A 87 -7.74 -1.09 9.56
CA LYS A 87 -8.67 -1.31 10.68
C LYS A 87 -7.94 -1.55 12.01
N VAL A 88 -6.80 -2.25 11.95
CA VAL A 88 -5.94 -2.51 13.11
C VAL A 88 -5.20 -1.24 13.54
N GLU A 89 -4.63 -0.47 12.61
CA GLU A 89 -3.94 0.78 12.94
C GLU A 89 -4.87 1.92 13.36
N ALA A 90 -6.12 1.97 12.89
CA ALA A 90 -7.13 2.87 13.42
C ALA A 90 -7.39 2.57 14.91
N ASN A 91 -7.55 1.28 15.27
CA ASN A 91 -7.69 0.84 16.65
C ASN A 91 -6.42 1.11 17.48
N ASN A 92 -5.23 0.77 16.97
CA ASN A 92 -3.97 1.04 17.65
C ASN A 92 -3.77 2.55 17.88
N THR A 93 -4.11 3.40 16.91
CA THR A 93 -4.04 4.87 17.02
C THR A 93 -5.02 5.41 18.05
N ALA A 94 -6.26 4.90 18.07
CA ALA A 94 -7.23 5.22 19.11
C ALA A 94 -6.75 4.83 20.52
N ILE A 95 -6.19 3.62 20.68
CA ILE A 95 -5.65 3.13 21.96
C ILE A 95 -4.43 3.97 22.40
N LYS A 96 -3.50 4.28 21.48
CA LYS A 96 -2.36 5.21 21.70
C LYS A 96 -2.87 6.58 22.17
N ASN A 97 -3.96 7.10 21.61
CA ASN A 97 -4.54 8.39 22.00
C ASN A 97 -5.29 8.34 23.34
N ILE A 98 -6.04 7.28 23.65
CA ILE A 98 -6.63 7.06 24.99
C ILE A 98 -5.52 7.07 26.06
N LYS A 99 -4.40 6.38 25.81
CA LYS A 99 -3.23 6.36 26.71
C LYS A 99 -2.62 7.75 26.90
N ARG A 100 -2.44 8.52 25.82
CA ARG A 100 -1.91 9.91 25.87
C ARG A 100 -2.82 10.85 26.65
N THR A 101 -4.10 10.95 26.28
CA THR A 101 -5.06 11.86 26.91
C THR A 101 -5.29 11.51 28.39
N GLY A 102 -5.25 10.22 28.74
CA GLY A 102 -5.37 9.75 30.13
C GLY A 102 -4.17 10.07 31.03
N ARG A 103 -3.03 10.56 30.48
CA ARG A 103 -1.79 10.88 31.24
C ARG A 103 -1.27 9.76 32.15
N GLY A 104 -1.59 8.50 31.83
CA GLY A 104 -1.25 7.31 32.60
C GLY A 104 -2.39 6.80 33.48
N PHE A 105 -2.77 5.54 33.29
CA PHE A 105 -3.81 4.87 34.08
C PHE A 105 -3.16 4.08 35.23
N ARG A 106 -3.53 4.38 36.48
CA ARG A 106 -3.07 3.62 37.66
C ARG A 106 -3.77 2.27 37.82
N ASN A 107 -4.98 2.11 37.28
CA ASN A 107 -5.71 0.84 37.23
C ASN A 107 -5.86 0.39 35.75
N PRO A 108 -5.37 -0.81 35.38
CA PRO A 108 -5.55 -1.40 34.05
C PRO A 108 -7.01 -1.56 33.61
N ASP A 109 -7.95 -1.82 34.52
CA ASP A 109 -9.36 -2.02 34.19
C ASP A 109 -10.04 -0.73 33.73
N ASN A 110 -9.63 0.42 34.29
CA ASN A 110 -10.08 1.73 33.84
C ASN A 110 -9.55 2.07 32.43
N TYR A 111 -8.36 1.60 32.08
CA TYR A 111 -7.80 1.70 30.73
C TYR A 111 -8.56 0.80 29.75
N ARG A 112 -8.76 -0.48 30.11
CA ARG A 112 -9.55 -1.46 29.34
C ARG A 112 -10.97 -0.97 29.08
N SER A 113 -11.64 -0.44 30.12
CA SER A 113 -13.01 0.08 30.02
C SER A 113 -13.13 1.26 29.06
N ARG A 114 -12.15 2.18 29.03
CA ARG A 114 -12.15 3.29 28.06
C ARG A 114 -11.89 2.85 26.63
N ILE A 115 -11.14 1.78 26.41
CA ILE A 115 -10.97 1.18 25.07
C ILE A 115 -12.30 0.56 24.62
N LEU A 116 -12.91 -0.29 25.47
CA LEU A 116 -14.17 -0.97 25.16
C LEU A 116 -15.33 0.01 24.91
N LEU A 117 -15.46 1.06 25.75
CA LEU A 117 -16.47 2.10 25.58
C LEU A 117 -16.36 2.79 24.21
N ARG A 118 -15.14 3.11 23.76
CA ARG A 118 -14.92 3.70 22.43
C ARG A 118 -15.29 2.72 21.31
N SER A 119 -14.93 1.44 21.43
CA SER A 119 -15.24 0.42 20.43
C SER A 119 -16.75 0.15 20.32
N ALA A 120 -17.48 0.17 21.45
CA ALA A 120 -18.94 0.07 21.47
C ALA A 120 -19.58 1.28 20.76
N ALA A 121 -19.12 2.50 21.07
CA ALA A 121 -19.61 3.72 20.41
C ALA A 121 -19.33 3.78 18.89
N GLN A 122 -18.30 3.07 18.39
CA GLN A 122 -18.06 2.91 16.94
C GLN A 122 -18.86 1.78 16.29
N THR A 123 -19.54 0.93 17.07
CA THR A 123 -20.36 -0.19 16.55
C THR A 123 -21.86 0.17 16.54
N ALA A 124 -22.23 1.24 17.23
CA ALA A 124 -23.60 1.73 17.37
C ALA A 124 -23.89 3.02 16.56
N ALA A 125 -23.03 3.34 15.59
CA ALA A 125 -23.07 4.53 14.74
C ALA A 125 -22.66 4.19 13.31
#